data_AF-A0A1V5A449-F1
#
_entry.id   AF-A0A1V5A449-F1
#
_cell.length_a   1.000
_cell.length_b   1.000
_cell.length_c   1.000
_cell.angle_alpha   90.00
_cell.angle_beta   90.00
_cell.angle_gamma   90.00
#
_symmetry.space_group_name_H-M   'P 1'
#
loop_
_entity.id
_entity.type
_entity.pdbx_description
1 polymer ?
#
loop_
_entity_poly.entity_id
_entity_poly.type
_entity_poly.pdbx_seq_one_letter_code
_entity_poly.pdbx_strand_id
1 'polypeptide(L)'
;MFWIRPLVLPLALLVDRVIGDPHSQFHPVALLGSFIGWWGRPGRYAPYAQYAVGVIMWIITAILFATPFLIAEYCLPWYALLIAGPLLLKTCLAWRSLEDHAIDVEKALVHGLADGREKVQYMVSRNPGTLSTEQVRSAAYESVSENLVDSIVSPICYFAVFGLPGAAVFRAANTMDAMLGYRDERARLGWFSARADDVLNYIPARITAALLLCYFAARGRFSPALECLRKDRSKRPGFNGGLPMAVIAGGTGTRFDKPGVYSIGPGEKSLEEAGPDILTAVRVCTLAFTLLVMVLMFLALPVAYI
;
A
#
# COMPACT_ATOMS: atom_id res chain seq x y z
N MET A 1 2.79 -1.24 -27.04
CA MET A 1 1.73 -2.19 -26.62
C MET A 1 0.73 -1.58 -25.65
N PHE A 2 0.47 -0.27 -25.71
CA PHE A 2 -0.39 0.42 -24.72
C PHE A 2 -1.81 -0.19 -24.61
N TRP A 3 -2.32 -0.72 -25.73
CA TRP A 3 -3.62 -1.41 -25.81
C TRP A 3 -3.75 -2.69 -24.98
N ILE A 4 -2.64 -3.33 -24.58
CA ILE A 4 -2.70 -4.56 -23.77
C ILE A 4 -2.84 -4.26 -22.28
N ARG A 5 -2.39 -3.08 -21.83
CA ARG A 5 -2.34 -2.73 -20.42
C ARG A 5 -3.72 -2.79 -19.71
N PRO A 6 -4.84 -2.39 -20.34
CA PRO A 6 -6.17 -2.57 -19.76
C PRO A 6 -6.55 -4.03 -19.49
N LEU A 7 -5.97 -5.00 -20.21
CA LEU A 7 -6.18 -6.43 -19.98
C LEU A 7 -5.24 -6.97 -18.89
N VAL A 8 -4.00 -6.48 -18.84
CA VAL A 8 -2.99 -6.88 -17.85
C VAL A 8 -3.44 -6.55 -16.43
N LEU A 9 -4.05 -5.38 -16.21
CA LEU A 9 -4.46 -4.91 -14.88
C LEU A 9 -5.46 -5.84 -14.15
N PRO A 10 -6.65 -6.15 -14.72
CA PRO A 10 -7.60 -7.05 -14.05
C PRO A 10 -7.04 -8.47 -13.91
N LEU A 11 -6.22 -8.93 -14.86
CA LEU A 11 -5.54 -10.23 -14.76
C LEU A 11 -4.53 -10.24 -13.61
N ALA A 12 -3.78 -9.16 -13.38
CA ALA A 12 -2.85 -9.05 -12.26
C ALA A 12 -3.56 -9.17 -10.91
N LEU A 13 -4.70 -8.49 -10.77
CA LEU A 13 -5.52 -8.57 -9.54
C LEU A 13 -6.16 -9.94 -9.36
N LEU A 14 -6.59 -10.59 -10.44
CA LEU A 14 -7.08 -11.97 -10.38
C LEU A 14 -5.97 -12.92 -9.93
N VAL A 15 -4.77 -12.78 -10.51
CA VAL A 15 -3.59 -13.57 -10.14
C VAL A 15 -3.22 -13.33 -8.68
N ASP A 16 -3.20 -12.07 -8.21
CA ASP A 16 -2.98 -11.74 -6.80
C ASP A 16 -4.01 -12.42 -5.88
N ARG A 17 -5.30 -12.39 -6.28
CA ARG A 17 -6.37 -13.00 -5.51
C ARG A 17 -6.30 -14.52 -5.45
N VAL A 18 -5.82 -15.19 -6.49
CA VAL A 18 -5.73 -16.67 -6.56
C VAL A 18 -4.43 -17.19 -5.96
N ILE A 19 -3.29 -16.57 -6.29
CA ILE A 19 -1.95 -17.06 -5.89
C ILE A 19 -1.53 -16.50 -4.53
N GLY A 20 -1.87 -15.25 -4.22
CA GLY A 20 -1.35 -14.54 -3.05
C GLY A 20 0.15 -14.25 -3.15
N ASP A 21 0.77 -13.90 -2.02
CA ASP A 21 2.20 -13.62 -1.94
C ASP A 21 3.02 -14.87 -1.63
N PRO A 22 4.06 -15.18 -2.43
CA PRO A 22 4.92 -16.32 -2.14
C PRO A 22 5.83 -16.00 -0.96
N HIS A 23 5.84 -16.87 0.05
CA HIS A 23 6.80 -16.84 1.16
C HIS A 23 8.17 -17.36 0.70
N SER A 24 8.85 -16.60 -0.16
CA SER A 24 10.14 -16.98 -0.72
C SER A 24 11.14 -15.83 -0.68
N GLN A 25 12.37 -16.14 -0.29
CA GLN A 25 13.52 -15.22 -0.35
C GLN A 25 13.87 -14.80 -1.79
N PHE A 26 13.41 -15.56 -2.79
CA PHE A 26 13.61 -15.26 -4.20
C PHE A 26 12.50 -14.38 -4.81
N HIS A 27 11.49 -14.00 -4.02
CA HIS A 27 10.48 -13.06 -4.49
C HIS A 27 11.14 -11.71 -4.84
N PRO A 28 10.78 -11.04 -5.95
CA PRO A 28 11.45 -9.80 -6.38
C PRO A 28 11.52 -8.73 -5.30
N VAL A 29 10.46 -8.56 -4.51
CA VAL A 29 10.42 -7.59 -3.40
C VAL A 29 11.33 -8.02 -2.24
N ALA A 30 11.49 -9.32 -1.97
CA ALA A 30 12.40 -9.82 -0.94
C ALA A 30 13.87 -9.60 -1.35
N LEU A 31 14.20 -9.78 -2.63
CA LEU A 31 15.52 -9.47 -3.18
C LEU A 31 15.81 -7.97 -3.13
N LEU A 32 14.83 -7.14 -3.50
CA LEU A 32 14.88 -5.68 -3.34
C LEU A 32 15.14 -5.29 -1.88
N GLY A 33 14.38 -5.85 -0.94
CA GLY A 33 14.57 -5.61 0.49
C GLY A 33 15.95 -6.05 0.98
N SER A 34 16.47 -7.17 0.49
CA SER A 34 17.82 -7.64 0.83
C SER A 34 18.90 -6.69 0.31
N PHE A 35 18.73 -6.15 -0.90
CA PHE A 35 19.64 -5.15 -1.45
C PHE A 35 19.59 -3.84 -0.65
N ILE A 36 18.40 -3.37 -0.28
CA ILE A 36 18.22 -2.20 0.59
C ILE A 36 18.84 -2.46 1.97
N GLY A 37 18.65 -3.64 2.56
CA GLY A 37 19.25 -4.01 3.85
C GLY A 37 20.79 -4.13 3.81
N TRP A 38 21.37 -4.33 2.62
CA TRP A 38 22.81 -4.27 2.43
C TRP A 38 23.32 -2.82 2.49
N TRP A 39 22.81 -1.91 1.67
CA TRP A 39 23.32 -0.53 1.62
C TRP A 39 22.74 0.38 2.70
N GLY A 40 21.50 0.16 3.12
CA GLY A 40 20.69 1.00 4.01
C GLY A 40 21.11 0.98 5.49
N ARG A 41 22.41 0.84 5.78
CA ARG A 41 22.96 0.79 7.14
C ARG A 41 23.67 2.11 7.45
N PRO A 42 23.08 3.03 8.25
CA PRO A 42 23.63 4.36 8.48
C PRO A 42 25.07 4.35 9.00
N GLY A 43 25.43 3.38 9.85
CA GLY A 43 26.78 3.21 10.39
C GLY A 43 27.87 2.91 9.36
N ARG A 44 27.54 2.61 8.09
CA ARG A 44 28.51 2.45 7.00
C ARG A 44 29.03 3.76 6.43
N TYR A 45 28.37 4.88 6.72
CA TYR A 45 28.63 6.16 6.07
C TYR A 45 28.89 7.25 7.10
N ALA A 46 29.82 8.15 6.77
CA ALA A 46 30.05 9.33 7.57
C ALA A 46 28.77 10.20 7.64
N PRO A 47 28.44 10.83 8.79
CA PRO A 47 27.15 11.50 8.97
C PRO A 47 26.87 12.65 7.99
N TYR A 48 27.90 13.26 7.38
CA TYR A 48 27.76 14.31 6.36
C TYR A 48 27.41 13.75 4.97
N ALA A 49 27.76 12.48 4.68
CA ALA A 49 27.55 11.85 3.39
C ALA A 49 26.19 11.14 3.29
N GLN A 50 25.54 10.85 4.43
CA GLN A 50 24.32 10.04 4.48
C GLN A 50 23.18 10.57 3.59
N TYR A 51 22.96 11.89 3.52
CA TYR A 51 21.95 12.46 2.62
C TYR A 51 22.23 12.18 1.15
N ALA A 52 23.46 12.43 0.70
CA ALA A 52 23.86 12.21 -0.69
C ALA A 52 23.81 10.73 -1.07
N VAL A 53 24.31 9.86 -0.17
CA VAL A 53 24.25 8.39 -0.35
C VAL A 53 22.80 7.93 -0.43
N GLY A 54 21.91 8.44 0.42
CA GLY A 54 20.49 8.10 0.39
C GLY A 54 19.84 8.40 -0.95
N VAL A 55 20.10 9.58 -1.53
CA VAL A 55 19.59 9.96 -2.85
C VAL A 55 20.17 9.08 -3.95
N ILE A 56 21.49 8.89 -3.97
CA ILE A 56 22.18 8.10 -5.01
C ILE A 56 21.70 6.65 -4.97
N MET A 57 21.67 6.03 -3.78
CA MET A 57 21.24 4.65 -3.62
C MET A 57 19.75 4.47 -3.90
N TRP A 58 18.92 5.47 -3.64
CA TRP A 58 17.52 5.45 -4.04
C TRP A 58 17.39 5.35 -5.56
N ILE A 59 18.11 6.19 -6.31
CA ILE A 59 18.08 6.20 -7.79
C ILE A 59 18.59 4.86 -8.33
N ILE A 60 19.73 4.37 -7.83
CA ILE A 60 20.30 3.08 -8.23
C ILE A 60 19.30 1.94 -7.96
N THR A 61 18.71 1.90 -6.76
CA THR A 61 17.75 0.87 -6.38
C THR A 61 16.50 0.89 -7.27
N ALA A 62 15.93 2.07 -7.53
CA ALA A 62 14.77 2.22 -8.40
C ALA A 62 15.07 1.78 -9.85
N ILE A 63 16.21 2.18 -10.41
CA ILE A 63 16.63 1.78 -11.76
C ILE A 63 16.83 0.26 -11.83
N LEU A 64 17.60 -0.31 -10.90
CA LEU A 64 17.90 -1.74 -10.90
C LEU A 64 16.62 -2.58 -10.78
N PHE A 65 15.68 -2.18 -9.93
CA PHE A 65 14.44 -2.91 -9.74
C PHE A 65 13.47 -2.75 -10.94
N ALA A 66 13.39 -1.57 -11.55
CA ALA A 66 12.48 -1.31 -12.65
C ALA A 66 12.99 -1.80 -14.02
N THR A 67 14.30 -1.98 -14.19
CA THR A 67 14.91 -2.36 -15.48
C THR A 67 14.36 -3.70 -16.03
N PRO A 68 14.21 -4.79 -15.24
CA PRO A 68 13.60 -6.03 -15.74
C PRO A 68 12.17 -5.85 -16.23
N PHE A 69 11.38 -4.99 -15.58
CA PHE A 69 10.00 -4.67 -15.96
C PHE A 69 9.95 -3.89 -17.26
N LEU A 70 10.87 -2.92 -17.42
CA LEU A 70 11.05 -2.16 -18.65
C LEU A 70 11.43 -3.10 -19.81
N ILE A 71 12.44 -3.96 -19.62
CA ILE A 71 12.86 -4.92 -20.65
C ILE A 71 11.70 -5.84 -21.01
N ALA A 72 10.96 -6.37 -20.04
CA ALA A 72 9.81 -7.22 -20.30
C ALA A 72 8.73 -6.49 -21.12
N GLU A 73 8.39 -5.25 -20.78
CA GLU A 73 7.34 -4.51 -21.47
C GLU A 73 7.71 -4.11 -22.91
N TYR A 74 8.99 -3.85 -23.19
CA TYR A 74 9.46 -3.42 -24.51
C TYR A 74 9.92 -4.57 -25.41
N CYS A 75 10.48 -5.64 -24.85
CA CYS A 75 11.08 -6.73 -25.62
C CYS A 75 10.18 -7.96 -25.78
N LEU A 76 9.21 -8.20 -24.87
CA LEU A 76 8.30 -9.34 -25.03
C LEU A 76 7.24 -9.05 -26.09
N PRO A 77 6.90 -10.02 -26.96
CA PRO A 77 5.76 -9.90 -27.84
C PRO A 77 4.45 -9.85 -27.03
N TRP A 78 3.39 -9.27 -27.62
CA TRP A 78 2.15 -8.97 -26.90
C TRP A 78 1.51 -10.19 -26.22
N TYR A 79 1.56 -11.36 -26.87
CA TYR A 79 1.00 -12.60 -26.30
C TYR A 79 1.79 -13.10 -25.09
N ALA A 80 3.11 -12.92 -25.08
CA ALA A 80 3.94 -13.26 -23.92
C ALA A 80 3.74 -12.25 -22.79
N LEU A 81 3.60 -10.96 -23.13
CA LEU A 81 3.30 -9.91 -22.15
C LEU A 81 1.90 -10.07 -21.53
N LEU A 82 0.94 -10.68 -22.22
CA LEU A 82 -0.38 -10.99 -21.66
C LEU A 82 -0.29 -11.99 -20.48
N ILE A 83 0.76 -12.81 -20.44
CA ILE A 83 1.01 -13.78 -19.37
C ILE A 83 2.01 -13.22 -18.35
N ALA A 84 3.14 -12.69 -18.81
CA ALA A 84 4.20 -12.17 -17.95
C ALA A 84 3.80 -10.87 -17.25
N GLY A 85 3.03 -10.00 -17.92
CA GLY A 85 2.60 -8.71 -17.40
C GLY A 85 1.81 -8.82 -16.09
N PRO A 86 0.76 -9.65 -16.01
CA PRO A 86 0.03 -9.88 -14.77
C PRO A 86 0.91 -10.39 -13.63
N LEU A 87 1.81 -11.33 -13.92
CA LEU A 87 2.74 -11.88 -12.93
C LEU A 87 3.72 -10.82 -12.41
N LEU A 88 4.26 -9.99 -13.30
CA LEU A 88 5.16 -8.88 -12.95
C LEU A 88 4.41 -7.82 -12.13
N LEU A 89 3.28 -7.32 -12.64
CA LEU A 89 2.51 -6.29 -11.94
C LEU A 89 2.04 -6.77 -10.57
N LYS A 90 1.65 -8.04 -10.43
CA LYS A 90 1.30 -8.65 -9.15
C LYS A 90 2.41 -8.51 -8.11
N THR A 91 3.69 -8.55 -8.48
CA THR A 91 4.78 -8.37 -7.51
C THR A 91 4.83 -6.97 -6.89
N CYS A 92 4.16 -6.00 -7.51
CA CYS A 92 4.03 -4.63 -7.00
C CYS A 92 2.75 -4.42 -6.18
N LEU A 93 1.84 -5.40 -6.16
CA LEU A 93 0.55 -5.37 -5.47
C LEU A 93 0.58 -6.30 -4.25
N ALA A 94 -0.32 -6.08 -3.29
CA ALA A 94 -0.48 -6.97 -2.12
C ALA A 94 -1.94 -7.07 -1.65
N TRP A 95 -2.92 -7.04 -2.57
CA TRP A 95 -4.33 -6.91 -2.20
C TRP A 95 -4.81 -8.09 -1.34
N ARG A 96 -4.58 -9.33 -1.78
CA ARG A 96 -4.96 -10.51 -0.99
C ARG A 96 -4.20 -10.59 0.33
N SER A 97 -2.90 -10.33 0.30
CA SER A 97 -2.01 -10.42 1.46
C SER A 97 -2.47 -9.51 2.60
N LEU A 98 -2.90 -8.28 2.28
CA LEU A 98 -3.46 -7.35 3.26
C LEU A 98 -4.70 -7.90 3.97
N GLU A 99 -5.63 -8.48 3.20
CA GLU A 99 -6.84 -9.06 3.78
C GLU A 99 -6.54 -10.32 4.59
N ASP A 100 -5.71 -11.21 4.06
CA ASP A 100 -5.35 -12.47 4.70
C ASP A 100 -4.66 -12.20 6.05
N HIS A 101 -3.75 -11.22 6.13
CA HIS A 101 -3.12 -10.84 7.39
C HIS A 101 -4.09 -10.30 8.45
N ALA A 102 -5.05 -9.45 8.07
CA ALA A 102 -6.06 -8.96 9.00
C ALA A 102 -6.99 -10.09 9.49
N ILE A 103 -7.38 -10.98 8.57
CA ILE A 103 -8.20 -12.16 8.90
C ILE A 103 -7.43 -13.12 9.83
N ASP A 104 -6.14 -13.31 9.62
CA ASP A 104 -5.30 -14.16 10.46
C ASP A 104 -5.16 -13.60 11.87
N VAL A 105 -5.11 -12.27 12.03
CA VAL A 105 -5.16 -11.62 13.35
C VAL A 105 -6.49 -11.92 14.05
N GLU A 106 -7.63 -11.76 13.37
CA GLU A 106 -8.93 -12.06 13.98
C GLU A 106 -9.06 -13.54 14.37
N LYS A 107 -8.63 -14.47 13.51
CA LYS A 107 -8.62 -15.90 13.82
C LYS A 107 -7.74 -16.20 15.02
N ALA A 108 -6.55 -15.61 15.09
CA ALA A 108 -5.64 -15.81 16.21
C ALA A 108 -6.20 -15.25 17.53
N LEU A 109 -6.92 -14.13 17.48
CA LEU A 109 -7.55 -13.55 18.67
C LEU A 109 -8.63 -14.46 19.29
N VAL A 110 -9.23 -15.36 18.51
CA VAL A 110 -10.15 -16.40 19.05
C VAL A 110 -9.41 -17.37 19.98
N HIS A 111 -8.13 -17.63 19.73
CA HIS A 111 -7.28 -18.51 20.54
C HIS A 111 -6.62 -17.77 21.72
N GLY A 112 -6.50 -16.44 21.62
CA GLY A 112 -6.12 -15.58 22.73
C GLY A 112 -5.35 -14.33 22.29
N LEU A 113 -5.15 -13.42 23.24
CA LEU A 113 -4.42 -12.17 22.97
C LEU A 113 -2.95 -12.40 22.58
N ALA A 114 -2.30 -13.44 23.14
CA ALA A 114 -0.92 -13.78 22.81
C ALA A 114 -0.77 -14.11 21.32
N ASP A 115 -1.65 -14.95 20.79
CA ASP A 115 -1.63 -15.37 19.38
C ASP A 115 -1.96 -14.20 18.44
N GLY A 116 -2.92 -13.34 18.82
CA GLY A 116 -3.22 -12.12 18.07
C GLY A 116 -2.03 -11.15 18.02
N ARG A 117 -1.31 -10.99 19.14
CA ARG A 117 -0.07 -10.19 19.20
C ARG A 117 1.03 -10.77 18.32
N GLU A 118 1.16 -12.09 18.27
CA GLU A 118 2.08 -12.77 17.37
C GLU A 118 1.73 -12.52 15.92
N LYS A 119 0.45 -12.63 15.52
CA LYS A 119 0.08 -12.40 14.11
C LYS A 119 0.22 -10.95 13.68
N VAL A 120 -0.14 -9.99 14.54
CA VAL A 120 -0.08 -8.58 14.15
C VAL A 120 1.35 -8.06 14.01
N GLN A 121 2.34 -8.74 14.62
CA GLN A 121 3.75 -8.38 14.47
C GLN A 121 4.24 -8.42 13.01
N TYR A 122 3.58 -9.21 12.15
CA TYR A 122 3.90 -9.27 10.72
C TYR A 122 3.38 -8.06 9.93
N MET A 123 2.49 -7.25 10.52
CA MET A 123 1.86 -6.10 9.88
C MET A 123 2.39 -4.76 10.36
N VAL A 124 3.00 -4.72 11.56
CA VAL A 124 3.43 -3.46 12.20
C VAL A 124 4.85 -3.55 12.72
N SER A 125 5.57 -2.42 12.67
CA SER A 125 6.92 -2.32 13.23
C SER A 125 6.95 -2.02 14.74
N ARG A 126 5.80 -1.71 15.35
CA ARG A 126 5.69 -1.42 16.80
C ARG A 126 5.64 -2.73 17.60
N ASN A 127 6.23 -2.75 18.79
CA ASN A 127 6.16 -3.91 19.69
C ASN A 127 4.69 -4.20 20.11
N PRO A 128 4.10 -5.35 19.74
CA PRO A 128 2.72 -5.68 20.08
C PRO A 128 2.52 -6.12 21.54
N GLY A 129 3.60 -6.40 22.29
CA GLY A 129 3.55 -7.03 23.61
C GLY A 129 2.75 -6.28 24.69
N THR A 130 2.50 -4.99 24.50
CA THR A 130 1.71 -4.16 25.42
C THR A 130 0.30 -3.85 24.93
N LEU A 131 -0.07 -4.27 23.71
CA LEU A 131 -1.35 -3.92 23.09
C LEU A 131 -2.51 -4.74 23.68
N SER A 132 -3.63 -4.08 23.98
CA SER A 132 -4.90 -4.76 24.30
C SER A 132 -5.49 -5.45 23.05
N THR A 133 -6.53 -6.28 23.23
CA THR A 133 -7.24 -6.94 22.12
C THR A 133 -7.71 -5.95 21.05
N GLU A 134 -8.37 -4.86 21.45
CA GLU A 134 -8.81 -3.83 20.50
C GLU A 134 -7.63 -3.08 19.86
N GLN A 135 -6.52 -2.87 20.57
CA GLN A 135 -5.32 -2.24 19.98
C GLN A 135 -4.58 -3.15 19.00
N VAL A 136 -4.69 -4.48 19.16
CA VAL A 136 -4.21 -5.48 18.19
C VAL A 136 -5.08 -5.43 16.93
N ARG A 137 -6.41 -5.42 17.06
CA ARG A 137 -7.31 -5.21 15.92
C ARG A 137 -7.06 -3.87 15.25
N SER A 138 -6.83 -2.82 16.04
CA SER A 138 -6.55 -1.48 15.52
C SER A 138 -5.28 -1.52 14.69
N ALA A 139 -4.20 -2.12 15.20
CA ALA A 139 -2.95 -2.27 14.45
C ALA A 139 -3.17 -2.97 13.09
N ALA A 140 -4.00 -4.01 13.04
CA ALA A 140 -4.31 -4.74 11.81
C ALA A 140 -5.11 -3.88 10.82
N TYR A 141 -6.23 -3.29 11.25
CA TYR A 141 -7.09 -2.50 10.36
C TYR A 141 -6.52 -1.11 10.03
N GLU A 142 -5.69 -0.52 10.90
CA GLU A 142 -4.83 0.63 10.60
C GLU A 142 -3.96 0.30 9.39
N SER A 143 -3.23 -0.82 9.46
CA SER A 143 -2.32 -1.27 8.40
C SER A 143 -3.06 -1.57 7.10
N VAL A 144 -4.22 -2.22 7.14
CA VAL A 144 -5.06 -2.44 5.95
C VAL A 144 -5.54 -1.12 5.33
N SER A 145 -6.02 -0.19 6.15
CA SER A 145 -6.57 1.09 5.67
C SER A 145 -5.49 1.98 5.06
N GLU A 146 -4.31 1.98 5.66
CA GLU A 146 -3.11 2.65 5.15
C GLU A 146 -2.64 2.04 3.83
N ASN A 147 -2.41 0.73 3.81
CA ASN A 147 -1.82 0.04 2.68
C ASN A 147 -2.78 -0.14 1.48
N LEU A 148 -4.07 0.19 1.62
CA LEU A 148 -4.95 0.36 0.46
C LEU A 148 -4.33 1.36 -0.55
N VAL A 149 -3.70 2.42 -0.06
CA VAL A 149 -3.00 3.37 -0.95
C VAL A 149 -1.70 2.76 -1.43
N ASP A 150 -0.82 2.40 -0.49
CA ASP A 150 0.57 2.04 -0.79
C ASP A 150 0.72 0.73 -1.56
N SER A 151 -0.15 -0.25 -1.34
CA SER A 151 0.00 -1.58 -1.93
C SER A 151 -1.01 -1.88 -3.04
N ILE A 152 -1.94 -0.96 -3.34
CA ILE A 152 -2.97 -1.19 -4.36
C ILE A 152 -3.14 0.04 -5.24
N VAL A 153 -3.66 1.15 -4.69
CA VAL A 153 -4.05 2.30 -5.52
C VAL A 153 -2.84 2.95 -6.18
N SER A 154 -1.76 3.18 -5.45
CA SER A 154 -0.56 3.83 -5.99
C SER A 154 0.15 2.98 -7.05
N PRO A 155 0.45 1.69 -6.85
CA PRO A 155 1.01 0.86 -7.91
C PRO A 155 0.14 0.84 -9.18
N ILE A 156 -1.19 0.80 -9.04
CA ILE A 156 -2.12 0.84 -10.18
C ILE A 156 -2.08 2.22 -10.88
N CYS A 157 -2.03 3.33 -10.13
CA CYS A 157 -1.84 4.68 -10.68
C CYS A 157 -0.58 4.75 -11.56
N TYR A 158 0.55 4.31 -11.04
CA TYR A 158 1.82 4.37 -11.76
C TYR A 158 1.89 3.38 -12.92
N PHE A 159 1.23 2.22 -12.81
CA PHE A 159 1.03 1.31 -13.93
C PHE A 159 0.24 1.95 -15.07
N ALA A 160 -0.86 2.63 -14.76
CA ALA A 160 -1.70 3.24 -15.77
C ALA A 160 -0.94 4.28 -16.62
N VAL A 161 -0.13 5.10 -15.95
CA VAL A 161 0.61 6.20 -16.61
C VAL A 161 1.88 5.69 -17.28
N PHE A 162 2.72 4.92 -16.57
CA PHE A 162 4.08 4.58 -17.02
C PHE A 162 4.27 3.09 -17.36
N GLY A 163 3.25 2.25 -17.20
CA GLY A 163 3.33 0.80 -17.43
C GLY A 163 3.98 0.05 -16.27
N LEU A 164 4.42 -1.18 -16.54
CA LEU A 164 5.13 -2.04 -15.60
C LEU A 164 6.31 -1.36 -14.89
N PRO A 165 7.21 -0.60 -15.58
CA PRO A 165 8.32 0.05 -14.88
C PRO A 165 7.84 1.14 -13.92
N GLY A 166 6.69 1.79 -14.18
CA GLY A 166 6.09 2.76 -13.26
C GLY A 166 5.70 2.13 -11.93
N ALA A 167 4.96 1.02 -11.99
CA ALA A 167 4.57 0.26 -10.81
C ALA A 167 5.81 -0.25 -10.05
N ALA A 168 6.85 -0.69 -10.76
CA ALA A 168 8.09 -1.16 -10.15
C ALA A 168 8.86 -0.03 -9.44
N VAL A 169 9.01 1.15 -10.07
CA VAL A 169 9.64 2.32 -9.43
C VAL A 169 8.88 2.71 -8.16
N PHE A 170 7.55 2.75 -8.22
CA PHE A 170 6.75 3.05 -7.06
C PHE A 170 6.94 2.00 -5.94
N ARG A 171 6.91 0.70 -6.29
CA ARG A 171 7.14 -0.37 -5.30
C ARG A 171 8.52 -0.27 -4.66
N ALA A 172 9.54 0.09 -5.43
CA ALA A 172 10.88 0.34 -4.92
C ALA A 172 10.91 1.52 -3.94
N ALA A 173 10.28 2.64 -4.30
CA ALA A 173 10.17 3.81 -3.44
C ALA A 173 9.50 3.48 -2.10
N ASN A 174 8.35 2.80 -2.15
CA ASN A 174 7.60 2.39 -0.97
C ASN A 174 8.37 1.40 -0.09
N THR A 175 9.06 0.43 -0.69
CA THR A 175 9.90 -0.52 0.07
C THR A 175 11.07 0.19 0.75
N MET A 176 11.68 1.18 0.09
CA MET A 176 12.75 1.99 0.68
C MET A 176 12.26 2.86 1.83
N ASP A 177 11.05 3.44 1.75
CA ASP A 177 10.46 4.16 2.89
C ASP A 177 10.16 3.22 4.06
N ALA A 178 9.50 2.09 3.81
CA ALA A 178 9.19 1.11 4.85
C ALA A 178 10.44 0.60 5.61
N MET A 179 11.60 0.55 4.95
CA MET A 179 12.85 0.11 5.56
C MET A 179 13.71 1.24 6.15
N LEU A 180 13.68 2.44 5.57
CA LEU A 180 14.62 3.53 5.90
C LEU A 180 13.95 4.79 6.45
N GLY A 181 12.65 4.96 6.29
CA GLY A 181 11.86 6.15 6.67
C GLY A 181 11.69 6.36 8.19
N TYR A 182 12.42 5.63 9.01
CA TYR A 182 12.38 5.77 10.47
C TYR A 182 13.10 7.03 10.95
N ARG A 183 12.57 7.63 12.02
CA ARG A 183 13.13 8.82 12.68
C ARG A 183 14.18 8.46 13.75
N ASP A 184 15.04 7.49 13.45
CA ASP A 184 16.13 7.04 14.30
C ASP A 184 17.48 7.40 13.66
N GLU A 185 18.51 6.57 13.87
CA GLU A 185 19.80 6.68 13.18
C GLU A 185 19.69 6.72 11.65
N ARG A 186 18.58 6.25 11.06
CA ARG A 186 18.31 6.24 9.62
C ARG A 186 17.81 7.59 9.10
N ALA A 187 17.44 8.54 9.96
CA ALA A 187 16.75 9.76 9.56
C ALA A 187 17.46 10.58 8.46
N ARG A 188 18.80 10.57 8.41
CA ARG A 188 19.57 11.27 7.35
C ARG A 188 19.65 10.46 6.07
N LEU A 189 19.96 9.16 6.18
CA LEU A 189 20.09 8.25 5.04
C LEU A 189 18.75 8.00 4.34
N GLY A 190 17.67 7.85 5.11
CA GLY A 190 16.32 7.58 4.64
C GLY A 190 15.48 8.82 4.31
N TRP A 191 16.01 10.03 4.51
CA TRP A 191 15.25 11.28 4.30
C TRP A 191 14.62 11.36 2.90
N PHE A 192 15.38 11.01 1.87
CA PHE A 192 14.90 11.06 0.50
C PHE A 192 13.85 9.98 0.22
N SER A 193 14.04 8.77 0.75
CA SER A 193 13.06 7.68 0.63
C SER A 193 11.70 8.09 1.20
N ALA A 194 11.69 8.64 2.42
CA ALA A 194 10.45 9.11 3.05
C ALA A 194 9.78 10.25 2.30
N ARG A 195 10.57 11.22 1.82
CA ARG A 195 10.02 12.34 1.04
C ARG A 195 9.48 11.88 -0.33
N ALA A 196 10.19 10.97 -1.00
CA ALA A 196 9.78 10.44 -2.28
C ALA A 196 8.46 9.67 -2.16
N ASP A 197 8.33 8.80 -1.15
CA ASP A 197 7.07 8.09 -0.88
C ASP A 197 5.90 9.07 -0.61
N ASP A 198 6.10 10.06 0.26
CA ASP A 198 5.11 11.10 0.55
C ASP A 198 4.63 11.84 -0.72
N VAL A 199 5.54 12.13 -1.66
CA VAL A 199 5.19 12.80 -2.91
C VAL A 199 4.45 11.86 -3.86
N LEU A 200 4.95 10.63 -4.02
CA LEU A 200 4.39 9.65 -4.95
C LEU A 200 2.97 9.23 -4.51
N ASN A 201 2.71 9.14 -3.22
CA ASN A 201 1.41 8.79 -2.66
C ASN A 201 0.42 9.98 -2.60
N TYR A 202 0.85 11.21 -2.90
CA TYR A 202 0.01 12.40 -2.74
C TYR A 202 -1.29 12.36 -3.54
N ILE A 203 -1.21 12.08 -4.85
CA ILE A 203 -2.39 12.00 -5.71
C ILE A 203 -3.20 10.73 -5.44
N PRO A 204 -2.59 9.52 -5.40
CA PRO A 204 -3.29 8.28 -5.09
C PRO A 204 -4.10 8.32 -3.80
N ALA A 205 -3.54 8.87 -2.71
CA ALA A 205 -4.23 8.93 -1.41
C ALA A 205 -5.52 9.78 -1.45
N ARG A 206 -5.52 10.86 -2.25
CA ARG A 206 -6.69 11.74 -2.41
C ARG A 206 -7.78 11.11 -3.25
N ILE A 207 -7.39 10.42 -4.33
CA ILE A 207 -8.32 9.64 -5.14
C ILE A 207 -8.96 8.54 -4.27
N THR A 208 -8.14 7.84 -3.48
CA THR A 208 -8.62 6.80 -2.55
C THR A 208 -9.64 7.37 -1.56
N ALA A 209 -9.32 8.49 -0.91
CA ALA A 209 -10.25 9.14 0.02
C ALA A 209 -11.56 9.57 -0.65
N ALA A 210 -11.51 10.09 -1.88
CA ALA A 210 -12.70 10.47 -2.63
C ALA A 210 -13.58 9.26 -2.98
N LEU A 211 -12.98 8.15 -3.44
CA LEU A 211 -13.70 6.92 -3.74
C LEU A 211 -14.34 6.30 -2.49
N LEU A 212 -13.62 6.30 -1.37
CA LEU A 212 -14.17 5.85 -0.09
C LEU A 212 -15.33 6.73 0.38
N LEU A 213 -15.26 8.06 0.18
CA LEU A 213 -16.39 8.94 0.47
C LEU A 213 -17.60 8.63 -0.41
N CYS A 214 -17.41 8.37 -1.71
CA CYS A 214 -18.49 7.92 -2.60
C CYS A 214 -19.09 6.59 -2.14
N TYR A 215 -18.26 5.63 -1.74
CA TYR A 215 -18.71 4.35 -1.17
C TYR A 215 -19.57 4.56 0.08
N PHE A 216 -19.12 5.38 1.04
CA PHE A 216 -19.89 5.65 2.26
C PHE A 216 -21.12 6.53 2.00
N ALA A 217 -21.14 7.36 0.95
CA ALA A 217 -22.35 8.07 0.53
C ALA A 217 -23.45 7.11 0.09
N ALA A 218 -23.12 6.09 -0.72
CA ALA A 218 -24.07 5.05 -1.12
C ALA A 218 -24.60 4.23 0.07
N ARG A 219 -23.93 4.27 1.21
CA ARG A 219 -24.30 3.59 2.47
C ARG A 219 -24.92 4.52 3.51
N GLY A 220 -25.23 5.78 3.17
CA GLY A 220 -25.81 6.75 4.10
C GLY A 220 -24.85 7.25 5.20
N ARG A 221 -23.54 7.02 5.05
CA ARG A 221 -22.47 7.37 6.02
C ARG A 221 -21.50 8.42 5.49
N PHE A 222 -21.89 9.22 4.49
CA PHE A 222 -21.06 10.30 3.96
C PHE A 222 -20.68 11.33 5.03
N SER A 223 -21.66 11.83 5.81
CA SER A 223 -21.40 12.89 6.79
C SER A 223 -20.42 12.45 7.89
N PRO A 224 -20.57 11.28 8.54
CA PRO A 224 -19.58 10.76 9.49
C PRO A 224 -18.18 10.57 8.89
N ALA A 225 -18.11 10.02 7.67
CA ALA A 225 -16.84 9.79 6.98
C ALA A 225 -16.11 11.10 6.65
N LEU A 226 -16.84 12.10 6.15
CA LEU A 226 -16.31 13.42 5.83
C LEU A 226 -15.92 14.22 7.08
N GLU A 227 -16.71 14.13 8.15
CA GLU A 227 -16.39 14.78 9.41
C GLU A 227 -15.09 14.23 10.01
N CYS A 228 -14.94 12.89 10.03
CA CYS A 228 -13.70 12.26 10.49
C CYS A 228 -12.51 12.62 9.59
N LEU A 229 -12.68 12.60 8.26
CA LEU A 229 -11.65 13.06 7.32
C LEU A 229 -11.19 14.50 7.62
N ARG A 230 -12.10 15.42 7.93
CA ARG A 230 -11.76 16.81 8.24
C ARG A 230 -11.03 16.96 9.56
N LYS A 231 -11.46 16.23 10.60
CA LYS A 231 -10.93 16.35 11.97
C LYS A 231 -9.64 15.55 12.19
N ASP A 232 -9.53 14.36 11.60
CA ASP A 232 -8.59 13.35 12.07
C ASP A 232 -7.47 13.02 11.08
N ARG A 233 -7.58 13.41 9.81
CA ARG A 233 -6.59 13.05 8.77
C ARG A 233 -5.16 13.45 9.08
N SER A 234 -4.96 14.50 9.86
CA SER A 234 -3.64 15.03 10.23
C SER A 234 -3.12 14.49 11.56
N LYS A 235 -3.89 13.66 12.27
CA LYS A 235 -3.46 13.06 13.54
C LYS A 235 -2.36 12.02 13.32
N ARG A 236 -2.43 11.29 12.21
CA ARG A 236 -1.33 10.41 11.78
C ARG A 236 -0.20 11.26 11.17
N PRO A 237 1.07 11.04 11.55
CA PRO A 237 2.20 11.68 10.89
C PRO A 237 2.26 11.38 9.38
N GLY A 238 2.58 12.40 8.58
CA GLY A 238 2.60 12.32 7.12
C GLY A 238 1.38 12.98 6.48
N PHE A 239 1.35 13.06 5.15
CA PHE A 239 0.29 13.77 4.42
C PHE A 239 -0.78 12.87 3.82
N ASN A 240 -0.48 11.57 3.70
CA ASN A 240 -1.24 10.66 2.85
C ASN A 240 -2.03 9.64 3.67
N GLY A 241 -1.35 8.84 4.47
CA GLY A 241 -1.97 7.67 5.07
C GLY A 241 -3.10 7.95 6.07
N GLY A 242 -3.14 9.15 6.67
CA GLY A 242 -4.26 9.56 7.51
C GLY A 242 -5.58 9.80 6.74
N LEU A 243 -5.51 10.03 5.43
CA LEU A 243 -6.70 10.24 4.58
C LEU A 243 -7.60 9.00 4.51
N PRO A 244 -7.15 7.83 3.98
CA PRO A 244 -7.99 6.64 3.90
C PRO A 244 -8.41 6.14 5.29
N MET A 245 -7.51 6.20 6.28
CA MET A 245 -7.81 5.80 7.65
C MET A 245 -8.97 6.60 8.25
N ALA A 246 -8.97 7.94 8.12
CA ALA A 246 -10.02 8.77 8.66
C ALA A 246 -11.37 8.56 7.96
N VAL A 247 -11.38 8.40 6.62
CA VAL A 247 -12.62 8.10 5.88
C VAL A 247 -13.20 6.75 6.30
N ILE A 248 -12.36 5.70 6.38
CA ILE A 248 -12.79 4.37 6.80
C ILE A 248 -13.30 4.40 8.24
N ALA A 249 -12.54 4.98 9.18
CA ALA A 249 -12.93 5.01 10.58
C ALA A 249 -14.26 5.75 10.81
N GLY A 250 -14.44 6.92 10.19
CA GLY A 250 -15.70 7.66 10.27
C GLY A 250 -16.85 6.93 9.58
N GLY A 251 -16.60 6.38 8.38
CA GLY A 251 -17.61 5.69 7.59
C GLY A 251 -18.15 4.43 8.26
N THR A 252 -17.28 3.62 8.87
CA THR A 252 -17.66 2.41 9.63
C THR A 252 -18.04 2.72 11.08
N GLY A 253 -17.75 3.92 11.57
CA GLY A 253 -18.02 4.32 12.95
C GLY A 253 -17.05 3.73 13.97
N THR A 254 -15.91 3.18 13.54
CA THR A 254 -14.91 2.62 14.45
C THR A 254 -13.89 3.67 14.92
N ARG A 255 -12.90 3.23 15.70
CA ARG A 255 -11.76 4.05 16.10
C ARG A 255 -10.47 3.27 15.95
N PHE A 256 -9.54 3.85 15.20
CA PHE A 256 -8.16 3.39 15.15
C PHE A 256 -7.35 4.09 16.24
N ASP A 257 -6.75 3.31 17.13
CA ASP A 257 -5.97 3.78 18.26
C ASP A 257 -4.53 3.26 18.19
N LYS A 258 -3.59 4.20 18.09
CA LYS A 258 -2.16 3.96 18.23
C LYS A 258 -1.71 4.59 19.56
N PRO A 259 -1.54 3.78 20.63
CA PRO A 259 -1.34 4.29 21.98
C PRO A 259 -0.16 5.26 22.07
N GLY A 260 -0.40 6.43 22.67
CA GLY A 260 0.60 7.49 22.83
C GLY A 260 0.93 8.26 21.55
N VAL A 261 0.26 7.99 20.41
CA VAL A 261 0.51 8.68 19.14
C VAL A 261 -0.74 9.34 18.58
N TYR A 262 -1.81 8.58 18.33
CA TYR A 262 -3.05 9.14 17.77
C TYR A 262 -4.26 8.26 18.05
N SER A 263 -5.45 8.87 17.90
CA SER A 263 -6.74 8.18 17.89
C SER A 263 -7.61 8.79 16.79
N ILE A 264 -8.03 7.99 15.80
CA ILE A 264 -8.72 8.39 14.57
C ILE A 264 -10.08 7.70 14.52
N GLY A 265 -11.17 8.47 14.47
CA GLY A 265 -12.53 7.95 14.36
C GLY A 265 -13.37 8.04 15.64
N PRO A 266 -14.70 7.95 15.50
CA PRO A 266 -15.63 8.21 16.59
C PRO A 266 -15.71 7.09 17.63
N GLY A 267 -15.42 5.83 17.27
CA GLY A 267 -15.49 4.69 18.22
C GLY A 267 -16.91 4.34 18.66
N GLU A 268 -17.88 4.50 17.76
CA GLU A 268 -19.28 4.06 17.92
C GLU A 268 -19.39 2.53 17.94
N LYS A 269 -18.49 1.85 17.21
CA LYS A 269 -18.43 0.39 17.08
C LYS A 269 -17.06 -0.15 17.47
N SER A 270 -17.02 -1.35 18.04
CA SER A 270 -15.76 -2.08 18.22
C SER A 270 -15.14 -2.45 16.87
N LEU A 271 -13.84 -2.72 16.84
CA LEU A 271 -13.17 -3.15 15.61
C LEU A 271 -13.56 -4.57 15.21
N GLU A 272 -13.98 -5.39 16.18
CA GLU A 272 -14.58 -6.69 15.91
C GLU A 272 -15.86 -6.58 15.07
N GLU A 273 -16.75 -5.65 15.43
CA GLU A 273 -18.00 -5.43 14.70
C GLU A 273 -17.76 -4.77 13.34
N ALA A 274 -16.84 -3.79 13.29
CA ALA A 274 -16.58 -3.00 12.09
C ALA A 274 -15.64 -3.68 11.08
N GLY A 275 -14.85 -4.67 11.50
CA GLY A 275 -13.83 -5.33 10.70
C GLY A 275 -14.29 -5.79 9.31
N PRO A 276 -15.40 -6.55 9.19
CA PRO A 276 -15.94 -6.96 7.88
C PRO A 276 -16.31 -5.80 6.96
N ASP A 277 -16.84 -4.70 7.51
CA ASP A 277 -17.18 -3.50 6.74
C ASP A 277 -15.92 -2.74 6.28
N ILE A 278 -14.84 -2.73 7.07
CA ILE A 278 -13.53 -2.17 6.69
C ILE A 278 -12.97 -2.93 5.49
N LEU A 279 -12.91 -4.27 5.58
CA LEU A 279 -12.40 -5.11 4.48
C LEU A 279 -13.27 -4.95 3.23
N THR A 280 -14.60 -4.83 3.39
CA THR A 280 -15.51 -4.58 2.27
C THR A 280 -15.26 -3.22 1.61
N ALA A 281 -15.04 -2.16 2.40
CA ALA A 281 -14.70 -0.83 1.88
C ALA A 281 -13.39 -0.87 1.07
N VAL A 282 -12.37 -1.57 1.56
CA VAL A 282 -11.10 -1.78 0.83
C VAL A 282 -11.35 -2.51 -0.49
N ARG A 283 -12.08 -3.64 -0.48
CA ARG A 283 -12.41 -4.39 -1.71
C ARG A 283 -13.13 -3.55 -2.74
N VAL A 284 -14.19 -2.86 -2.32
CA VAL A 284 -15.00 -2.03 -3.23
C VAL A 284 -14.18 -0.87 -3.77
N CYS A 285 -13.35 -0.23 -2.94
CA CYS A 285 -12.45 0.83 -3.39
C CYS A 285 -11.45 0.31 -4.42
N THR A 286 -10.82 -0.85 -4.17
CA THR A 286 -9.89 -1.51 -5.10
C THR A 286 -10.57 -1.78 -6.45
N LEU A 287 -11.75 -2.41 -6.44
CA LEU A 287 -12.48 -2.74 -7.67
C LEU A 287 -12.95 -1.48 -8.41
N ALA A 288 -13.50 -0.50 -7.70
CA ALA A 288 -13.96 0.76 -8.29
C ALA A 288 -12.80 1.56 -8.91
N PHE A 289 -11.66 1.63 -8.21
CA PHE A 289 -10.47 2.31 -8.73
C PHE A 289 -9.90 1.58 -9.95
N THR A 290 -9.84 0.26 -9.90
CA THR A 290 -9.40 -0.57 -11.03
C THR A 290 -10.28 -0.34 -12.26
N LEU A 291 -11.60 -0.39 -12.09
CA LEU A 291 -12.55 -0.14 -13.17
C LEU A 291 -12.39 1.27 -13.74
N LEU A 292 -12.28 2.28 -12.88
CA LEU A 292 -12.03 3.67 -13.30
C LEU A 292 -10.77 3.77 -14.16
N VAL A 293 -9.66 3.19 -13.69
CA VAL A 293 -8.38 3.18 -14.41
C VAL A 293 -8.49 2.43 -15.73
N MET A 294 -9.14 1.26 -15.75
CA MET A 294 -9.37 0.52 -16.99
C MET A 294 -10.13 1.37 -18.02
N VAL A 295 -11.24 2.00 -17.62
CA VAL A 295 -12.03 2.87 -18.49
C VAL A 295 -11.18 4.02 -19.03
N LEU A 296 -10.43 4.70 -18.16
CA LEU A 296 -9.55 5.79 -18.58
C LEU A 296 -8.46 5.33 -19.57
N MET A 297 -7.87 4.15 -19.34
CA MET A 297 -6.86 3.59 -20.25
C MET A 297 -7.48 3.18 -21.59
N PHE A 298 -8.69 2.62 -21.62
CA PHE A 298 -9.42 2.32 -22.85
C PHE A 298 -9.76 3.60 -23.63
N LEU A 299 -10.23 4.64 -22.96
CA LEU A 299 -10.54 5.93 -23.59
C LEU A 299 -9.30 6.66 -24.11
N ALA A 300 -8.15 6.46 -23.45
CA ALA A 300 -6.87 7.01 -23.87
C ALA A 300 -6.22 6.24 -25.04
N LEU A 301 -6.80 5.12 -25.48
CA LEU A 301 -6.28 4.42 -26.65
C LEU A 301 -6.42 5.32 -27.88
N PRO A 302 -5.33 5.57 -28.62
CA PRO A 302 -5.43 6.37 -29.83
C PRO A 302 -6.40 5.70 -30.79
N VAL A 303 -7.41 6.47 -31.24
CA VAL A 303 -8.47 6.05 -32.18
C VAL A 303 -7.90 5.47 -33.49
N ALA A 304 -6.62 5.69 -33.78
CA ALA A 304 -5.91 5.24 -34.99
C ALA A 304 -5.68 3.71 -35.12
N TYR A 305 -6.22 2.88 -34.22
CA TYR A 305 -6.09 1.41 -34.27
C TYR A 305 -7.45 0.67 -34.26
N ILE A 306 -8.57 1.38 -34.48
CA ILE A 306 -9.91 0.80 -34.72
C ILE A 306 -10.27 1.06 -36.18
#